data_AF-A0A7S2PM37-F1
#
_entry.id   AF-A0A7S2PM37-F1
#
_cell.length_a   1.000
_cell.length_b   1.000
_cell.length_c   1.000
_cell.angle_alpha   90.00
_cell.angle_beta   90.00
_cell.angle_gamma   90.00
#
_symmetry.space_group_name_H-M   'P 1'
#
loop_
_entity.id
_entity.type
_entity.pdbx_description
1 polymer ?
#
loop_
_entity_poly.entity_id
_entity_poly.type
_entity_poly.pdbx_seq_one_letter_code
_entity_poly.pdbx_strand_id
1 'polypeptide(L)'
;QLREMRQKRVTLDVITYSAAISACEKGGQWLLALAHLQEMRQQQLAPNVISYNAAISACEKGGQWLLALAHLQEMRQQQLAPNVISYNAAISACEKGGQWL
;
A
#
# COMPACT_ATOMS: atom_id res chain seq x y z
N GLN A 1 20.70 -1.85 30.70
CA GLN A 1 20.81 -2.34 29.31
C GLN A 1 19.49 -2.17 28.54
N LEU A 2 18.87 -0.98 28.54
CA LEU A 2 17.58 -0.71 27.86
C LEU A 2 17.65 0.51 26.92
N ARG A 3 18.85 1.00 26.58
CA ARG A 3 19.03 2.24 25.80
C ARG A 3 19.70 2.05 24.43
N GLU A 4 20.02 0.81 24.06
CA GLU A 4 20.61 0.46 22.75
C GLU A 4 19.59 -0.12 21.75
N MET A 5 18.30 0.17 21.92
CA MET A 5 17.32 0.05 20.83
C MET A 5 17.17 1.36 20.04
N ARG A 6 18.09 2.32 20.22
CA ARG A 6 18.17 3.52 19.40
C ARG A 6 18.82 3.19 18.07
N GLN A 7 18.01 3.24 17.01
CA GLN A 7 18.44 3.40 15.62
C GLN A 7 19.45 2.35 15.12
N LYS A 8 19.02 1.10 14.99
CA LYS A 8 19.35 0.45 13.74
C LYS A 8 18.49 1.13 12.68
N ARG A 9 19.10 1.95 11.82
CA ARG A 9 18.59 2.12 10.46
C ARG A 9 18.65 0.71 9.85
N VAL A 10 17.69 -0.14 10.20
CA VAL A 10 17.43 -1.35 9.44
C VAL A 10 17.07 -0.79 8.08
N THR A 11 17.95 -0.98 7.11
CA THR A 11 17.62 -0.71 5.71
C THR A 11 16.46 -1.64 5.40
N LEU A 12 15.25 -1.10 5.50
CA LEU A 12 14.03 -1.82 5.20
C LEU A 12 14.13 -2.20 3.73
N ASP A 13 13.98 -3.49 3.44
CA ASP A 13 13.95 -4.00 2.09
C ASP A 13 12.50 -4.09 1.59
N VAL A 14 12.34 -4.53 0.34
CA VAL A 14 11.01 -4.69 -0.28
C VAL A 14 10.10 -5.58 0.56
N ILE A 15 10.64 -6.63 1.18
CA ILE A 15 9.88 -7.57 2.00
C ILE A 15 9.37 -6.89 3.27
N THR A 16 10.25 -6.14 3.95
CA THR A 16 9.90 -5.49 5.21
C THR A 16 8.85 -4.40 5.00
N TYR A 17 8.99 -3.59 3.95
CA TYR A 17 7.95 -2.62 3.59
C TYR A 17 6.65 -3.30 3.17
N SER A 18 6.69 -4.37 2.37
CA SER A 18 5.47 -5.10 1.98
C SER A 18 4.73 -5.64 3.21
N ALA A 19 5.45 -6.19 4.18
CA ALA A 19 4.88 -6.65 5.45
C ALA A 19 4.28 -5.49 6.28
N ALA A 20 4.96 -4.35 6.35
CA ALA A 20 4.46 -3.16 7.04
C ALA A 20 3.17 -2.63 6.38
N ILE A 21 3.14 -2.54 5.04
CA ILE A 21 1.94 -2.12 4.29
C ILE A 21 0.80 -3.11 4.52
N SER A 22 1.04 -4.41 4.49
CA SER A 22 0.02 -5.43 4.82
C SER A 22 -0.48 -5.34 6.26
N ALA A 23 0.38 -4.99 7.22
CA ALA A 23 -0.05 -4.74 8.60
C ALA A 23 -0.96 -3.50 8.69
N CYS A 24 -0.60 -2.41 7.98
CA CYS A 24 -1.41 -1.20 7.88
C CYS A 24 -2.77 -1.49 7.24
N GLU A 25 -2.79 -2.28 6.16
CA GLU A 25 -3.99 -2.75 5.49
C GLU A 25 -4.91 -3.52 6.44
N LYS A 26 -4.38 -4.46 7.22
CA LYS A 26 -5.16 -5.19 8.24
C LYS A 26 -5.68 -4.28 9.36
N GLY A 27 -4.93 -3.23 9.69
CA GLY A 27 -5.32 -2.22 10.67
C GLY A 27 -6.22 -1.10 10.14
N GLY A 28 -6.58 -1.11 8.85
CA GLY A 28 -7.37 -0.02 8.22
C GLY A 28 -6.63 1.33 8.12
N GLN A 29 -5.30 1.33 8.30
CA GLN A 29 -4.47 2.52 8.33
C GLN A 29 -3.99 2.90 6.92
N TRP A 30 -4.93 3.30 6.06
CA TRP A 30 -4.64 3.59 4.64
C TRP A 30 -3.59 4.68 4.45
N LEU A 31 -3.61 5.74 5.26
CA LEU A 31 -2.60 6.82 5.22
C LEU A 31 -1.18 6.27 5.45
N LEU A 32 -1.02 5.40 6.44
CA LEU A 32 0.28 4.82 6.79
C LEU A 32 0.74 3.81 5.73
N ALA A 33 -0.19 3.01 5.18
CA ALA A 33 0.09 2.11 4.07
C ALA A 33 0.65 2.86 2.86
N LEU A 34 0.03 3.99 2.49
CA LEU A 34 0.48 4.83 1.37
C LEU A 34 1.80 5.54 1.67
N ALA A 35 1.99 6.01 2.91
CA ALA A 35 3.24 6.62 3.34
C ALA A 35 4.42 5.64 3.19
N HIS A 36 4.26 4.39 3.63
CA HIS A 36 5.29 3.36 3.44
C HIS A 36 5.54 3.02 1.97
N LEU A 37 4.49 2.94 1.15
CA LEU A 37 4.66 2.71 -0.29
C LEU A 37 5.42 3.88 -0.95
N GLN A 38 5.17 5.12 -0.54
CA GLN A 38 5.92 6.29 -1.00
C GLN A 38 7.37 6.26 -0.51
N GLU A 39 7.59 5.86 0.75
CA GLU A 39 8.92 5.73 1.33
C GLU A 39 9.76 4.69 0.58
N MET A 40 9.18 3.53 0.20
CA MET A 40 9.85 2.55 -0.66
C MET A 40 10.41 3.20 -1.92
N ARG A 41 9.59 3.99 -2.62
CA ARG A 41 9.99 4.70 -3.84
C ARG A 41 11.11 5.70 -3.57
N GLN A 42 11.04 6.46 -2.47
CA GLN A 42 12.08 7.42 -2.06
C GLN A 42 13.41 6.73 -1.74
N GLN A 43 13.36 5.51 -1.21
CA GLN A 43 14.53 4.66 -0.96
C GLN A 43 15.00 3.90 -2.23
N GLN A 44 14.43 4.21 -3.41
CA GLN A 44 14.74 3.55 -4.69
C GLN A 44 14.45 2.03 -4.67
N LEU A 45 13.56 1.58 -3.78
CA LEU A 45 13.05 0.22 -3.75
C LEU A 45 11.83 0.14 -4.64
N ALA A 46 11.89 -0.72 -5.67
CA ALA A 46 10.77 -0.95 -6.56
C ALA A 46 9.62 -1.64 -5.81
N PRO A 47 8.45 -0.99 -5.63
CA PRO A 47 7.29 -1.68 -5.12
C PRO A 47 6.88 -2.77 -6.11
N ASN A 48 6.38 -3.89 -5.59
CA ASN A 48 5.93 -5.02 -6.40
C ASN A 48 4.40 -5.17 -6.29
N VAL A 49 3.87 -6.18 -6.98
CA VAL A 49 2.43 -6.50 -6.97
C VAL A 49 1.88 -6.67 -5.55
N ILE A 50 2.66 -7.23 -4.62
CA ILE A 50 2.22 -7.47 -3.23
C ILE A 50 2.07 -6.14 -2.49
N SER A 51 3.08 -5.26 -2.54
CA SER A 51 3.01 -3.95 -1.89
C SER A 51 1.90 -3.06 -2.45
N TYR A 52 1.67 -3.11 -3.77
CA TYR A 52 0.55 -2.38 -4.38
C TYR A 52 -0.79 -2.96 -3.97
N ASN A 53 -0.96 -4.27 -4.00
CA ASN A 53 -2.22 -4.91 -3.59
C ASN A 53 -2.58 -4.55 -2.15
N ALA A 54 -1.62 -4.62 -1.23
CA ALA A 54 -1.83 -4.24 0.15
C ALA A 54 -2.20 -2.75 0.30
N ALA A 55 -1.56 -1.85 -0.46
CA ALA A 55 -1.90 -0.43 -0.46
C ALA A 55 -3.32 -0.16 -1.01
N ILE A 56 -3.69 -0.80 -2.12
CA ILE A 56 -5.02 -0.68 -2.73
C ILE A 56 -6.10 -1.23 -1.78
N SER A 57 -5.88 -2.39 -1.16
CA SER A 57 -6.79 -2.95 -0.14
C SER A 57 -6.87 -2.08 1.13
N ALA A 58 -5.80 -1.39 1.50
CA ALA A 58 -5.87 -0.39 2.57
C ALA A 58 -6.76 0.78 2.17
N CYS A 59 -6.61 1.31 0.94
CA CYS A 59 -7.49 2.35 0.39
C CYS A 59 -8.95 1.91 0.35
N GLU A 60 -9.23 0.66 -0.05
CA GLU A 60 -10.57 0.07 -0.03
C GLU A 60 -11.19 0.12 1.37
N LYS A 61 -10.45 -0.29 2.40
CA LYS A 61 -10.90 -0.24 3.80
C LYS A 61 -11.08 1.20 4.30
N GLY A 62 -10.32 2.14 3.77
CA GLY A 62 -10.43 3.57 4.06
C GLY A 62 -11.47 4.32 3.22
N GLY A 63 -12.19 3.66 2.31
CA GLY A 63 -13.13 4.31 1.37
C GLY A 63 -12.45 5.24 0.35
N GLN A 64 -11.13 5.14 0.17
CA GLN A 64 -10.31 6.03 -0.66
C GLN A 64 -10.25 5.55 -2.11
N TRP A 65 -11.39 5.54 -2.79
CA TRP A 65 -11.53 4.98 -4.14
C TRP A 65 -10.66 5.67 -5.20
N LEU A 66 -10.53 7.00 -5.15
CA LEU A 66 -9.66 7.75 -6.07
C LEU A 66 -8.19 7.32 -5.93
N LEU A 67 -7.72 7.13 -4.69
CA LEU A 67 -6.36 6.68 -4.42
C LEU A 67 -6.15 5.23 -4.84
N ALA A 68 -7.16 4.36 -4.62
CA ALA A 68 -7.12 2.98 -5.08
C ALA A 68 -6.97 2.89 -6.62
N LEU A 69 -7.75 3.67 -7.37
CA LEU A 69 -7.67 3.72 -8.83
C LEU A 69 -6.34 4.31 -9.32
N ALA A 70 -5.84 5.36 -8.68
CA ALA A 70 -4.55 5.95 -9.02
C ALA A 70 -3.41 4.95 -8.89
N HIS A 71 -3.39 4.17 -7.80
CA HIS A 71 -2.37 3.13 -7.58
C HIS A 71 -2.52 1.95 -8.55
N LEU A 72 -3.75 1.57 -8.89
CA LEU A 72 -4.01 0.55 -9.92
C LEU A 72 -3.49 0.98 -11.29
N GLN A 73 -3.66 2.26 -11.64
CA GLN A 73 -3.10 2.83 -12.87
C GLN A 73 -1.57 2.87 -12.83
N GLU A 74 -0.99 3.27 -11.70
CA GLU A 74 0.46 3.34 -11.51
C GLU A 74 1.12 1.97 -11.69
N MET A 75 0.53 0.89 -11.16
CA MET A 75 1.02 -0.48 -11.41
C MET A 75 1.23 -0.75 -12.90
N ARG A 76 0.23 -0.40 -13.72
CA ARG A 76 0.28 -0.60 -15.18
C ARG A 76 1.38 0.25 -15.83
N GLN A 77 1.56 1.49 -15.36
CA GLN A 77 2.63 2.38 -15.84
C GLN A 77 4.02 1.82 -15.50
N GLN A 78 4.15 1.14 -14.36
CA GLN A 78 5.37 0.45 -13.95
C GLN A 78 5.52 -0.96 -14.56
N GLN A 79 4.68 -1.33 -15.54
CA GLN A 79 4.67 -2.64 -16.18
C GLN A 79 4.42 -3.81 -15.21
N LEU A 80 3.84 -3.53 -14.04
CA LEU A 80 3.35 -4.53 -13.12
C LEU A 80 1.93 -4.90 -13.54
N ALA A 81 1.69 -6.18 -13.82
CA ALA A 81 0.36 -6.68 -14.15
C ALA A 81 -0.53 -6.67 -12.90
N PRO A 82 -1.58 -5.81 -12.82
CA PRO A 82 -2.55 -5.92 -11.75
C PRO A 82 -3.29 -7.25 -11.88
N ASN A 83 -3.63 -7.85 -10.75
CA ASN A 83 -4.31 -9.13 -10.71
C ASN A 83 -5.71 -9.01 -10.09
N VAL A 84 -6.39 -10.14 -9.95
CA VAL A 84 -7.75 -10.20 -9.39
C VAL A 84 -7.85 -9.49 -8.04
N ILE A 85 -6.81 -9.56 -7.19
CA ILE A 85 -6.79 -8.87 -5.90
C ILE A 85 -6.79 -7.36 -6.11
N SER A 86 -5.92 -6.84 -6.98
CA SER A 86 -5.84 -5.41 -7.29
C SER A 86 -7.18 -4.85 -7.80
N TYR A 87 -7.81 -5.56 -8.73
CA TYR A 87 -9.08 -5.14 -9.33
C TYR A 87 -10.24 -5.23 -8.34
N ASN A 88 -10.37 -6.33 -7.60
CA ASN A 88 -11.45 -6.49 -6.63
C ASN A 88 -11.39 -5.43 -5.53
N ALA A 89 -10.19 -5.13 -5.02
CA ALA A 89 -10.00 -4.09 -4.02
C ALA A 89 -10.35 -2.70 -4.57
N ALA A 90 -9.95 -2.36 -5.80
CA ALA A 90 -10.31 -1.09 -6.42
C ALA A 90 -11.82 -0.96 -6.68
N ILE A 91 -12.48 -2.01 -7.16
CA ILE A 91 -13.93 -2.03 -7.38
C ILE A 91 -14.68 -1.87 -6.06
N SER A 92 -14.30 -2.62 -5.03
CA SER A 92 -14.92 -2.50 -3.70
C SER A 92 -14.66 -1.13 -3.07
N ALA A 93 -13.50 -0.52 -3.31
CA ALA A 93 -13.23 0.85 -2.89
C ALA A 93 -14.23 1.83 -3.54
N CYS A 94 -14.48 1.71 -4.85
CA CYS A 94 -15.46 2.54 -5.57
C CYS A 94 -16.88 2.35 -5.04
N GLU A 95 -17.30 1.11 -4.77
CA GLU A 95 -18.59 0.83 -4.15
C GLU A 95 -18.73 1.54 -2.80
N LYS A 96 -17.74 1.37 -1.92
CA LYS A 96 -17.72 2.00 -0.60
C LYS A 96 -17.66 3.52 -0.67
N GLY A 97 -16.91 4.08 -1.62
CA GLY A 97 -16.81 5.52 -1.85
C GLY A 97 -18.08 6.13 -2.42
N GLY A 98 -18.83 5.38 -3.23
CA GLY A 98 -20.13 5.78 -3.78
C GLY A 98 -21.27 5.77 -2.76
N GLN A 99 -21.15 5.01 -1.65
CA GLN A 99 -22.12 5.04 -0.56
C GLN A 99 -22.09 6.34 0.28
N TRP A 100 -21.12 7.24 0.03
CA TRP A 100 -21.00 8.54 0.71
C TRP A 100 -21.29 9.75 -0.20
N LEU A 101 -21.64 9.53 -1.47
CA LEU A 101 -22.11 10.55 -2.41
C LEU A 101 -23.65 10.52 -2.51
#